data_AF-A0A9X9M9Y0-F1
#
_entry.id   AF-A0A9X9M9Y0-F1
#
_cell.length_a   1.000
_cell.length_b   1.000
_cell.length_c   1.000
_cell.angle_alpha   90.00
_cell.angle_beta   90.00
_cell.angle_gamma   90.00
#
_symmetry.space_group_name_H-M   'P 1'
#
loop_
_entity.id
_entity.type
_entity.pdbx_description
1 polymer ?
#
loop_
_entity_poly.entity_id
_entity_poly.type
_entity_poly.pdbx_seq_one_letter_code
_entity_poly.pdbx_strand_id
1 'polypeptide(L)'
;MRCRAPAWLRRLCGQLLSERLMRPSGVQAVVRGILEGAGAGAAGGSDAEAAAADWKKCDLIAKILASCPQQSLSPEDYYRDICPQILDLFHFQDKLTARQFQRVATSTFITMSRECPQLAFKYLLQPMLAPLYRCLNTAEIPESDMVPGIILVSEEELTRCIEDVFKVYVVGNEPVTVLMESLFPVLGVLFSLYCFTKQSVSHIRSLCQEILLWILGKLERKKAIASLKGFAGLDKTASSLHSLCQFRAATQGGIMVTIKEANCDEDEDEALYQKVSSEQCQVEHLGDLLSHCQECGLAGDFFIFCLKELTHLAVEDEAELKTKPFSSKSLLESEEHQALVEGQQQKLLVLQLLAVLCERMSEQIFTNITQVVDFVAATLQRACASLAHQTESTVESQTLSMSMGLVAVMLGGAVQLKSSDFAVLKQLLPLLEKVSKVYPDPVIQELAIDLRITISTHGAFSTEAVSVAAQSTLNKKDPEGKREEQPQTSHESYSSESHRKQQQGHEKSKQTGLKSSAPLIPQEVSEPRATTNQKSGSVTTDQLQEVLLSAYDPQIPTRAAALRTLSCWIERRETKALEMQEKLLKIFLENLEHEDTFVYLSAIQ
;
A
#
# COMPACT_ATOMS: atom_id res chain seq x y z
N MET A 1 -9.46 -14.42 52.74
CA MET A 1 -8.11 -13.95 53.14
C MET A 1 -7.08 -14.83 52.45
N ARG A 2 -6.32 -14.33 51.46
CA ARG A 2 -5.21 -15.11 50.88
C ARG A 2 -4.01 -15.00 51.82
N CYS A 3 -3.75 -16.04 52.60
CA CYS A 3 -2.56 -16.10 53.46
C CYS A 3 -1.30 -15.98 52.60
N ARG A 4 -0.56 -14.88 52.74
CA ARG A 4 0.74 -14.72 52.07
C ARG A 4 1.71 -15.75 52.64
N ALA A 5 2.33 -16.55 51.76
CA ALA A 5 3.36 -17.51 52.15
C ALA A 5 4.50 -16.81 52.94
N PRO A 6 5.12 -17.48 53.93
CA PRO A 6 6.21 -16.92 54.72
C PRO A 6 7.33 -16.36 53.85
N ALA A 7 7.95 -15.25 54.28
CA ALA A 7 8.98 -14.58 53.49
C ALA A 7 10.21 -15.45 53.22
N TRP A 8 10.60 -16.31 54.16
CA TRP A 8 11.74 -17.22 54.01
C TRP A 8 11.49 -18.27 52.91
N LEU A 9 10.27 -18.83 52.84
CA LEU A 9 9.90 -19.81 51.83
C LEU A 9 9.89 -19.18 50.44
N ARG A 10 9.36 -17.96 50.33
CA ARG A 10 9.36 -17.22 49.06
C ARG A 10 10.79 -16.93 48.56
N ARG A 11 11.72 -16.58 49.47
CA ARG A 11 13.13 -16.35 49.11
C ARG A 11 13.78 -17.64 48.62
N LEU A 12 13.61 -18.75 49.35
CA LEU A 12 14.20 -20.05 48.99
C LEU A 12 13.64 -20.58 47.66
N CYS A 13 12.33 -20.52 47.46
CA CYS A 13 11.72 -20.88 46.18
C CYS A 13 12.20 -19.98 45.04
N GLY A 14 12.38 -18.67 45.30
CA GLY A 14 12.97 -17.73 44.33
C GLY A 14 14.42 -18.08 43.96
N GLN A 15 15.24 -18.50 44.94
CA GLN A 15 16.62 -18.96 44.71
C GLN A 15 16.64 -20.20 43.81
N LEU A 16 15.88 -21.23 44.19
CA LEU A 16 15.82 -22.48 43.42
C LEU A 16 15.27 -22.24 42.00
N LEU A 17 14.29 -21.36 41.84
CA LEU A 17 13.74 -21.03 40.53
C LEU A 17 14.77 -20.30 39.66
N SER A 18 15.47 -19.33 40.22
CA SER A 18 16.52 -18.56 39.52
C SER A 18 17.68 -19.47 39.10
N GLU A 19 18.15 -20.35 39.98
CA GLU A 19 19.18 -21.35 39.68
C GLU A 19 18.78 -22.31 38.54
N ARG A 20 17.47 -22.59 38.39
CA ARG A 20 16.96 -23.44 37.32
C ARG A 20 16.80 -22.67 36.01
N LEU A 21 16.34 -21.43 36.05
CA LEU A 21 16.20 -20.57 34.88
C LEU A 21 17.55 -20.29 34.21
N MET A 22 18.60 -20.09 35.01
CA MET A 22 19.96 -19.76 34.53
C MET A 22 20.71 -20.96 33.93
N ARG A 23 20.16 -22.18 34.00
CA ARG A 23 20.74 -23.35 33.33
C ARG A 23 20.35 -23.36 31.84
N PRO A 24 21.15 -24.00 30.96
CA PRO A 24 20.75 -24.17 29.57
C PRO A 24 19.40 -24.90 29.48
N SER A 25 18.51 -24.38 28.64
CA SER A 25 17.11 -24.84 28.50
C SER A 25 16.28 -24.79 29.80
N GLY A 26 16.75 -24.02 30.79
CA GLY A 26 16.10 -23.82 32.08
C GLY A 26 14.76 -23.12 31.97
N VAL A 27 14.70 -22.08 31.12
CA VAL A 27 13.45 -21.35 30.83
C VAL A 27 12.41 -22.31 30.26
N GLN A 28 12.79 -23.09 29.23
CA GLN A 28 11.90 -24.07 28.61
C GLN A 28 11.39 -25.10 29.64
N ALA A 29 12.26 -25.62 30.50
CA ALA A 29 11.87 -26.59 31.54
C ALA A 29 10.91 -26.00 32.58
N VAL A 30 11.11 -24.73 32.97
CA VAL A 30 10.22 -24.03 33.91
C VAL A 30 8.87 -23.72 33.27
N VAL A 31 8.87 -23.20 32.04
CA VAL A 31 7.65 -22.95 31.24
C VAL A 31 6.84 -24.25 31.12
N ARG A 32 7.52 -25.34 30.74
CA ARG A 32 6.92 -26.68 30.66
C ARG A 32 6.33 -27.14 31.98
N GLY A 33 7.10 -27.05 33.07
CA GLY A 33 6.65 -27.47 34.40
C GLY A 33 5.45 -26.69 34.92
N ILE A 34 5.34 -25.39 34.61
CA ILE A 34 4.21 -24.55 35.04
C ILE A 34 2.97 -24.77 34.17
N LEU A 35 3.16 -24.92 32.86
CA LEU A 35 2.05 -25.12 31.92
C LEU A 35 1.50 -26.56 31.97
N GLU A 36 2.37 -27.57 32.05
CA GLU A 36 1.99 -28.99 32.10
C GLU A 36 1.67 -29.46 33.53
N GLY A 37 2.35 -28.93 34.55
CA GLY A 37 2.24 -29.38 35.95
C GLY A 37 1.00 -28.87 36.72
N ALA A 38 0.25 -27.92 36.15
CA ALA A 38 -0.96 -27.37 36.76
C ALA A 38 -2.24 -28.01 36.19
N GLY A 39 -2.42 -29.32 36.43
CA GLY A 39 -3.74 -29.98 36.33
C GLY A 39 -4.31 -30.20 34.93
N ALA A 40 -3.51 -30.12 33.88
CA ALA A 40 -3.91 -30.57 32.54
C ALA A 40 -3.60 -32.07 32.38
N GLY A 41 -4.40 -32.92 33.03
CA GLY A 41 -4.51 -34.31 32.58
C GLY A 41 -5.06 -34.34 31.15
N ALA A 42 -4.92 -35.47 30.47
CA ALA A 42 -5.35 -35.75 29.09
C ALA A 42 -6.86 -35.56 28.77
N ALA A 43 -7.63 -34.87 29.62
CA ALA A 43 -9.00 -34.45 29.37
C ALA A 43 -9.01 -32.96 28.99
N GLY A 44 -8.72 -32.68 27.72
CA GLY A 44 -8.90 -31.35 27.13
C GLY A 44 -10.37 -30.96 27.17
N GLY A 45 -10.72 -30.03 28.07
CA GLY A 45 -11.97 -29.30 27.98
C GLY A 45 -11.83 -28.27 26.85
N SER A 46 -12.68 -28.39 25.81
CA SER A 46 -12.72 -27.50 24.65
C SER A 46 -13.32 -26.12 24.97
N ASP A 47 -13.17 -25.63 26.19
CA ASP A 47 -13.84 -24.42 26.65
C ASP A 47 -12.91 -23.21 26.63
N ALA A 48 -13.46 -22.08 26.16
CA ALA A 48 -12.80 -20.78 26.13
C ALA A 48 -12.27 -20.34 27.51
N GLU A 49 -12.82 -20.87 28.61
CA GLU A 49 -12.35 -20.62 29.97
C GLU A 49 -11.01 -21.31 30.30
N ALA A 50 -10.74 -22.49 29.74
CA ALA A 50 -9.44 -23.17 29.89
C ALA A 50 -8.35 -22.40 29.13
N ALA A 51 -8.64 -21.97 27.90
CA ALA A 51 -7.78 -21.07 27.14
C ALA A 51 -7.61 -19.69 27.81
N ALA A 52 -8.66 -19.18 28.49
CA ALA A 52 -8.62 -17.94 29.27
C ALA A 52 -7.76 -18.05 30.54
N ALA A 53 -7.70 -19.23 31.15
CA ALA A 53 -6.83 -19.50 32.30
C ALA A 53 -5.37 -19.62 31.86
N ASP A 54 -5.11 -20.19 30.67
CA ASP A 54 -3.76 -20.43 30.16
C ASP A 54 -3.03 -19.16 29.76
N TRP A 55 -3.71 -18.13 29.26
CA TRP A 55 -3.00 -16.88 28.97
C TRP A 55 -2.54 -16.11 30.19
N LYS A 56 -3.34 -16.12 31.27
CA LYS A 56 -2.95 -15.47 32.54
C LYS A 56 -1.74 -16.17 33.16
N LYS A 57 -1.64 -17.49 32.99
CA LYS A 57 -0.43 -18.25 33.35
C LYS A 57 0.76 -17.79 32.51
N CYS A 58 0.58 -17.67 31.19
CA CYS A 58 1.63 -17.19 30.29
C CYS A 58 2.13 -15.79 30.69
N ASP A 59 1.24 -14.86 31.01
CA ASP A 59 1.61 -13.51 31.45
C ASP A 59 2.27 -13.48 32.83
N LEU A 60 1.88 -14.38 33.74
CA LEU A 60 2.56 -14.53 35.02
C LEU A 60 3.99 -15.03 34.82
N ILE A 61 4.18 -16.04 33.96
CA ILE A 61 5.51 -16.55 33.61
C ILE A 61 6.33 -15.45 32.95
N ALA A 62 5.75 -14.68 32.03
CA ALA A 62 6.41 -13.56 31.39
C ALA A 62 6.89 -12.50 32.39
N LYS A 63 6.07 -12.16 33.39
CA LYS A 63 6.47 -11.25 34.47
C LYS A 63 7.60 -11.82 35.33
N ILE A 64 7.59 -13.13 35.58
CA ILE A 64 8.67 -13.80 36.32
C ILE A 64 9.97 -13.75 35.53
N LEU A 65 9.94 -14.02 34.23
CA LEU A 65 11.13 -14.00 33.35
C LEU A 65 11.65 -12.57 33.11
N ALA A 66 10.75 -11.58 33.04
CA ALA A 66 11.13 -10.19 32.89
C ALA A 66 11.71 -9.60 34.19
N SER A 67 11.29 -10.09 35.36
CA SER A 67 11.75 -9.60 36.66
C SER A 67 13.09 -10.21 37.06
N CYS A 68 14.13 -9.37 37.05
CA CYS A 68 15.45 -9.78 37.53
C CYS A 68 15.41 -10.21 39.03
N PRO A 69 15.89 -11.42 39.38
CA PRO A 69 15.90 -11.88 40.77
C PRO A 69 16.81 -11.02 41.66
N GLN A 70 16.37 -10.74 42.90
CA GLN A 70 17.16 -10.01 43.91
C GLN A 70 18.50 -10.68 44.28
N GLN A 71 18.70 -11.93 43.87
CA GLN A 71 19.87 -12.75 44.17
C GLN A 71 20.92 -12.74 43.04
N SER A 72 20.58 -12.17 41.89
CA SER A 72 21.55 -11.96 40.82
C SER A 72 22.51 -10.83 41.21
N LEU A 73 23.80 -11.02 40.93
CA LEU A 73 24.83 -10.02 41.20
C LEU A 73 24.70 -8.80 40.28
N SER A 74 24.26 -9.03 39.04
CA SER A 74 23.91 -7.99 38.08
C SER A 74 22.69 -8.40 37.23
N PRO A 75 21.79 -7.45 36.90
CA PRO A 75 20.72 -7.70 35.94
C PRO A 75 21.23 -8.06 34.54
N GLU A 76 22.41 -7.56 34.15
CA GLU A 76 22.99 -7.85 32.83
C GLU A 76 23.38 -9.32 32.66
N ASP A 77 23.98 -9.94 33.68
CA ASP A 77 24.37 -11.35 33.62
C ASP A 77 23.13 -12.25 33.56
N TYR A 78 22.06 -11.89 34.28
CA TYR A 78 20.78 -12.58 34.21
C TYR A 78 20.20 -12.56 32.78
N TYR A 79 20.06 -11.38 32.18
CA TYR A 79 19.48 -11.27 30.84
C TYR A 79 20.38 -11.86 29.75
N ARG A 80 21.70 -11.86 29.92
CA ARG A 80 22.63 -12.52 29.00
C ARG A 80 22.35 -14.02 28.85
N ASP A 81 22.00 -14.69 29.95
CA ASP A 81 21.76 -16.14 29.94
C ASP A 81 20.29 -16.50 29.62
N ILE A 82 19.35 -15.61 29.92
CA ILE A 82 17.90 -15.86 29.76
C ILE A 82 17.38 -15.43 28.39
N CYS A 83 17.84 -14.31 27.83
CA CYS A 83 17.34 -13.78 26.56
C CYS A 83 17.52 -14.74 25.37
N PRO A 84 18.66 -15.43 25.19
CA PRO A 84 18.80 -16.43 24.12
C PRO A 84 17.78 -17.56 24.27
N GLN A 85 17.55 -18.02 25.50
CA GLN A 85 16.56 -19.06 25.77
C GLN A 85 15.13 -18.59 25.47
N ILE A 86 14.81 -17.30 25.66
CA ILE A 86 13.51 -16.72 25.28
C ILE A 86 13.34 -16.74 23.76
N LEU A 87 14.38 -16.38 23.00
CA LEU A 87 14.34 -16.43 21.54
C LEU A 87 14.13 -17.85 21.02
N ASP A 88 14.72 -18.85 21.68
CA ASP A 88 14.53 -20.27 21.32
C ASP A 88 13.10 -20.76 21.56
N LEU A 89 12.32 -20.15 22.47
CA LEU A 89 10.92 -20.52 22.68
C LEU A 89 10.04 -20.25 21.47
N PHE A 90 10.41 -19.33 20.57
CA PHE A 90 9.65 -19.06 19.33
C PHE A 90 9.71 -20.22 18.31
N HIS A 91 10.67 -21.12 18.49
CA HIS A 91 11.01 -22.21 17.55
C HIS A 91 10.73 -23.58 18.14
N PHE A 92 9.84 -23.63 19.14
CA PHE A 92 9.49 -24.87 19.80
C PHE A 92 8.68 -25.80 18.88
N GLN A 93 9.18 -27.01 18.65
CA GLN A 93 8.67 -27.92 17.61
C GLN A 93 7.36 -28.66 17.98
N ASP A 94 7.03 -28.74 19.27
CA ASP A 94 5.85 -29.49 19.72
C ASP A 94 4.56 -28.74 19.42
N LYS A 95 3.77 -29.24 18.45
CA LYS A 95 2.56 -28.58 17.93
C LYS A 95 1.49 -28.30 18.99
N LEU A 96 1.42 -29.09 20.06
CA LEU A 96 0.38 -28.93 21.09
C LEU A 96 0.69 -27.79 22.05
N THR A 97 1.96 -27.59 22.38
CA THR A 97 2.42 -26.60 23.36
C THR A 97 3.04 -25.36 22.71
N ALA A 98 3.45 -25.43 21.44
CA ALA A 98 4.09 -24.33 20.70
C ALA A 98 3.37 -22.99 20.82
N ARG A 99 2.04 -22.96 20.77
CA ARG A 99 1.25 -21.72 20.93
C ARG A 99 1.42 -21.08 22.30
N GLN A 100 1.46 -21.88 23.37
CA GLN A 100 1.64 -21.38 24.73
C GLN A 100 3.08 -20.89 24.93
N PHE A 101 4.06 -21.61 24.37
CA PHE A 101 5.47 -21.22 24.40
C PHE A 101 5.72 -19.92 23.64
N GLN A 102 5.17 -19.78 22.42
CA GLN A 102 5.19 -18.54 21.66
C GLN A 102 4.56 -17.40 22.44
N ARG A 103 3.41 -17.62 23.10
CA ARG A 103 2.76 -16.57 23.90
C ARG A 103 3.60 -16.13 25.09
N VAL A 104 4.22 -17.08 25.80
CA VAL A 104 5.17 -16.74 26.89
C VAL A 104 6.34 -15.95 26.32
N ALA A 105 6.91 -16.36 25.20
CA ALA A 105 8.02 -15.68 24.55
C ALA A 105 7.65 -14.24 24.17
N THR A 106 6.56 -14.03 23.41
CA THR A 106 6.06 -12.71 23.02
C THR A 106 5.75 -11.83 24.25
N SER A 107 5.01 -12.36 25.24
CA SER A 107 4.64 -11.61 26.44
C SER A 107 5.87 -11.23 27.27
N THR A 108 6.86 -12.12 27.37
CA THR A 108 8.14 -11.85 28.06
C THR A 108 8.92 -10.77 27.32
N PHE A 109 9.04 -10.91 25.99
CA PHE A 109 9.74 -9.96 25.13
C PHE A 109 9.19 -8.55 25.31
N ILE A 110 7.86 -8.40 25.25
CA ILE A 110 7.22 -7.10 25.36
C ILE A 110 7.32 -6.56 26.80
N THR A 111 7.12 -7.40 27.81
CA THR A 111 7.25 -6.99 29.22
C THR A 111 8.67 -6.49 29.50
N MET A 112 9.70 -7.20 29.02
CA MET A 112 11.09 -6.77 29.15
C MET A 112 11.37 -5.47 28.38
N SER A 113 10.80 -5.29 27.20
CA SER A 113 10.94 -4.06 26.41
C SER A 113 10.32 -2.85 27.12
N ARG A 114 9.30 -3.05 27.96
CA ARG A 114 8.67 -2.01 28.77
C ARG A 114 9.45 -1.70 30.04
N GLU A 115 9.90 -2.74 30.75
CA GLU A 115 10.52 -2.58 32.08
C GLU A 115 12.02 -2.27 31.99
N CYS A 116 12.74 -2.83 31.01
CA CYS A 116 14.19 -2.72 30.85
C CYS A 116 14.57 -2.49 29.37
N PRO A 117 14.21 -1.33 28.78
CA PRO A 117 14.34 -1.06 27.34
C PRO A 117 15.75 -1.25 26.78
N GLN A 118 16.78 -0.77 27.48
CA GLN A 118 18.17 -0.84 27.02
C GLN A 118 18.70 -2.29 26.96
N LEU A 119 18.35 -3.11 27.96
CA LEU A 119 18.78 -4.51 28.03
C LEU A 119 17.99 -5.38 27.05
N ALA A 120 16.69 -5.10 26.90
CA ALA A 120 15.87 -5.73 25.86
C ALA A 120 16.39 -5.39 24.45
N PHE A 121 16.82 -4.15 24.21
CA PHE A 121 17.44 -3.78 22.95
C PHE A 121 18.70 -4.62 22.67
N LYS A 122 19.64 -4.66 23.62
CA LYS A 122 20.94 -5.33 23.47
C LYS A 122 20.84 -6.86 23.37
N TYR A 123 19.99 -7.49 24.19
CA TYR A 123 19.98 -8.96 24.33
C TYR A 123 18.81 -9.65 23.62
N LEU A 124 17.76 -8.93 23.20
CA LEU A 124 16.63 -9.50 22.46
C LEU A 124 16.49 -8.91 21.06
N LEU A 125 16.34 -7.59 20.93
CA LEU A 125 16.08 -6.94 19.64
C LEU A 125 17.27 -6.99 18.70
N GLN A 126 18.47 -6.67 19.18
CA GLN A 126 19.68 -6.67 18.36
C GLN A 126 19.99 -8.08 17.80
N PRO A 127 19.96 -9.18 18.58
CA PRO A 127 20.12 -10.52 18.02
C PRO A 127 19.01 -10.93 17.05
N MET A 128 17.75 -10.60 17.35
CA MET A 128 16.61 -10.94 16.48
C MET A 128 16.67 -10.21 15.14
N LEU A 129 17.05 -8.93 15.13
CA LEU A 129 17.15 -8.09 13.94
C LEU A 129 18.54 -8.14 13.28
N ALA A 130 19.50 -8.88 13.84
CA ALA A 130 20.87 -8.97 13.33
C ALA A 130 20.93 -9.34 11.83
N PRO A 131 20.13 -10.31 11.32
CA PRO A 131 20.11 -10.61 9.89
C PRO A 131 19.73 -9.41 9.03
N LEU A 132 18.78 -8.57 9.46
CA LEU A 132 18.38 -7.36 8.73
C LEU A 132 19.40 -6.23 8.87
N TYR A 133 20.05 -6.07 10.02
CA TYR A 133 21.10 -5.05 10.20
C TYR A 133 22.35 -5.34 9.37
N ARG A 134 22.71 -6.62 9.17
CA ARG A 134 23.80 -7.00 8.25
C ARG A 134 23.54 -6.56 6.80
N CYS A 135 22.27 -6.47 6.40
CA CYS A 135 21.87 -5.99 5.08
C CYS A 135 22.01 -4.47 4.91
N LEU A 136 22.13 -3.71 6.01
CA LEU A 136 22.25 -2.25 6.02
C LEU A 136 23.72 -1.79 6.03
N ASN A 137 24.53 -2.38 6.92
CA ASN A 137 25.90 -1.93 7.17
C ASN A 137 26.90 -3.02 6.80
N THR A 138 27.61 -2.85 5.69
CA THR A 138 28.70 -3.75 5.27
C THR A 138 30.02 -3.48 5.98
N ALA A 139 30.11 -2.42 6.79
CA ALA A 139 31.32 -2.05 7.54
C ALA A 139 31.74 -3.08 8.62
N GLU A 140 30.87 -4.04 8.96
CA GLU A 140 31.16 -5.15 9.88
C GLU A 140 31.58 -6.45 9.15
N ILE A 141 31.62 -6.45 7.82
CA ILE A 141 32.00 -7.62 7.02
C ILE A 141 33.53 -7.64 6.91
N PRO A 142 34.22 -8.72 7.34
CA PRO A 142 35.66 -8.87 7.13
C PRO A 142 35.99 -8.73 5.64
N GLU A 143 37.11 -8.08 5.29
CA GLU A 143 37.56 -7.95 3.89
C GLU A 143 37.69 -9.31 3.17
N SER A 144 37.82 -10.41 3.91
CA SER A 144 37.82 -11.79 3.37
C SER A 144 36.47 -12.27 2.85
N ASP A 145 35.37 -11.70 3.33
CA ASP A 145 34.00 -12.10 2.98
C ASP A 145 33.40 -11.21 1.87
N MET A 146 34.16 -10.23 1.36
CA MET A 146 33.80 -9.34 0.25
C MET A 146 33.90 -10.01 -1.14
N VAL A 147 34.00 -11.35 -1.19
CA VAL A 147 34.05 -12.07 -2.47
C VAL A 147 32.64 -12.13 -3.08
N PRO A 148 32.47 -11.73 -4.36
CA PRO A 148 31.26 -11.93 -5.15
C PRO A 148 30.58 -13.27 -4.91
N GLY A 149 29.28 -13.26 -4.58
CA GLY A 149 28.47 -14.48 -4.41
C GLY A 149 28.52 -15.13 -3.01
N ILE A 150 29.26 -14.59 -2.04
CA ILE A 150 29.20 -15.06 -0.64
C ILE A 150 27.80 -14.81 -0.06
N ILE A 151 27.28 -15.81 0.66
CA ILE A 151 26.00 -15.75 1.38
C ILE A 151 26.20 -14.97 2.67
N LEU A 152 25.66 -13.76 2.74
CA LEU A 152 25.69 -12.90 3.93
C LEU A 152 24.66 -13.32 4.98
N VAL A 153 23.48 -13.72 4.50
CA VAL A 153 22.37 -14.19 5.34
C VAL A 153 21.76 -15.40 4.66
N SER A 154 21.73 -16.51 5.39
CA SER A 154 21.14 -17.76 4.88
C SER A 154 19.61 -17.67 4.85
N GLU A 155 19.01 -18.58 4.07
CA GLU A 155 17.56 -18.72 3.98
C GLU A 155 16.90 -18.97 5.35
N GLU A 156 17.50 -19.85 6.16
CA GLU A 156 17.01 -20.18 7.50
C GLU A 156 17.09 -18.99 8.45
N GLU A 157 18.20 -18.25 8.44
CA GLU A 157 18.40 -17.08 9.30
C GLU A 157 17.40 -15.97 8.98
N LEU A 158 17.20 -15.66 7.69
CA LEU A 158 16.27 -14.62 7.28
C LEU A 158 14.83 -15.01 7.57
N THR A 159 14.45 -16.26 7.29
CA THR A 159 13.09 -16.76 7.54
C THR A 159 12.78 -16.72 9.03
N ARG A 160 13.70 -17.21 9.87
CA ARG A 160 13.58 -17.17 11.33
C ARG A 160 13.44 -15.74 11.85
N CYS A 161 14.24 -14.81 11.34
CA CYS A 161 14.16 -13.39 11.66
C CYS A 161 12.79 -12.79 11.36
N ILE A 162 12.28 -12.99 10.13
CA ILE A 162 10.99 -12.42 9.72
C ILE A 162 9.83 -13.03 10.52
N GLU A 163 9.85 -14.33 10.78
CA GLU A 163 8.86 -14.97 11.64
C GLU A 163 8.87 -14.43 13.07
N ASP A 164 10.06 -14.24 13.67
CA ASP A 164 10.17 -13.75 15.03
C ASP A 164 9.72 -12.29 15.13
N VAL A 165 10.09 -11.45 14.16
CA VAL A 165 9.56 -10.08 14.04
C VAL A 165 8.03 -10.12 13.91
N PHE A 166 7.48 -10.99 13.07
CA PHE A 166 6.03 -11.13 12.96
C PHE A 166 5.36 -11.50 14.29
N LYS A 167 5.90 -12.51 15.00
CA LYS A 167 5.38 -13.00 16.29
C LYS A 167 5.49 -11.96 17.41
N VAL A 168 6.49 -11.09 17.40
CA VAL A 168 6.67 -10.05 18.43
C VAL A 168 5.84 -8.81 18.11
N TYR A 169 5.91 -8.31 16.88
CA TYR A 169 5.33 -7.03 16.51
C TYR A 169 3.84 -7.17 16.16
N VAL A 170 3.50 -8.04 15.21
CA VAL A 170 2.13 -8.17 14.70
C VAL A 170 1.25 -8.96 15.68
N VAL A 171 1.71 -10.14 16.11
CA VAL A 171 0.93 -11.00 17.03
C VAL A 171 0.90 -10.43 18.45
N GLY A 172 2.01 -9.82 18.89
CA GLY A 172 2.07 -9.12 20.17
C GLY A 172 1.20 -7.86 20.20
N ASN A 173 1.17 -7.11 19.10
CA ASN A 173 0.34 -5.93 18.87
C ASN A 173 0.39 -4.88 19.99
N GLU A 174 1.56 -4.68 20.61
CA GLU A 174 1.77 -3.67 21.64
C GLU A 174 2.80 -2.62 21.17
N PRO A 175 2.40 -1.34 20.97
CA PRO A 175 3.28 -0.31 20.43
C PRO A 175 4.22 0.24 21.51
N VAL A 176 5.27 -0.51 21.85
CA VAL A 176 6.34 -0.05 22.76
C VAL A 176 7.34 0.79 21.96
N THR A 177 7.77 1.93 22.50
CA THR A 177 8.65 2.90 21.80
C THR A 177 9.94 2.25 21.30
N VAL A 178 10.61 1.46 22.14
CA VAL A 178 11.87 0.78 21.79
C VAL A 178 11.69 -0.25 20.66
N LEU A 179 10.54 -0.94 20.61
CA LEU A 179 10.23 -1.83 19.48
C LEU A 179 10.14 -1.00 18.20
N MET A 180 9.40 0.12 18.22
CA MET A 180 9.20 0.96 17.02
C MET A 180 10.53 1.55 16.54
N GLU A 181 11.34 2.07 17.47
CA GLU A 181 12.64 2.67 17.20
C GLU A 181 13.65 1.66 16.65
N SER A 182 13.59 0.40 17.09
CA SER A 182 14.49 -0.64 16.59
C SER A 182 14.12 -1.13 15.19
N LEU A 183 12.83 -1.18 14.85
CA LEU A 183 12.36 -1.62 13.53
C LEU A 183 12.50 -0.53 12.47
N PHE A 184 12.43 0.75 12.86
CA PHE A 184 12.45 1.89 11.95
C PHE A 184 13.63 1.89 10.95
N PRO A 185 14.90 1.63 11.34
CA PRO A 185 16.04 1.62 10.41
C PRO A 185 16.00 0.50 9.37
N VAL A 186 15.34 -0.63 9.67
CA VAL A 186 15.30 -1.80 8.77
C VAL A 186 14.07 -1.79 7.86
N LEU A 187 13.21 -0.77 7.97
CA LEU A 187 11.98 -0.68 7.17
C LEU A 187 12.24 -0.68 5.66
N GLY A 188 13.28 0.02 5.19
CA GLY A 188 13.62 0.01 3.77
C GLY A 188 14.01 -1.38 3.29
N VAL A 189 14.79 -2.14 4.07
CA VAL A 189 15.15 -3.53 3.76
C VAL A 189 13.92 -4.43 3.74
N LEU A 190 13.00 -4.28 4.72
CA LEU A 190 11.74 -5.04 4.76
C LEU A 190 10.84 -4.73 3.56
N PHE A 191 10.81 -3.47 3.11
CA PHE A 191 10.07 -3.07 1.92
C PHE A 191 10.71 -3.63 0.64
N SER A 192 12.03 -3.54 0.48
CA SER A 192 12.73 -4.17 -0.65
C SER A 192 12.54 -5.69 -0.66
N LEU A 193 12.55 -6.33 0.51
CA LEU A 193 12.25 -7.76 0.66
C LEU A 193 10.81 -8.06 0.23
N TYR A 194 9.84 -7.24 0.65
CA TYR A 194 8.45 -7.36 0.21
C TYR A 194 8.32 -7.25 -1.31
N CYS A 195 8.95 -6.25 -1.94
CA CYS A 195 8.97 -6.11 -3.40
C CYS A 195 9.56 -7.35 -4.09
N PHE A 196 10.66 -7.88 -3.57
CA PHE A 196 11.26 -9.11 -4.09
C PHE A 196 10.33 -10.33 -3.91
N THR A 197 9.64 -10.46 -2.77
CA THR A 197 8.69 -11.56 -2.53
C THR A 197 7.43 -11.47 -3.39
N LYS A 198 7.14 -10.32 -4.00
CA LYS A 198 6.03 -10.17 -4.94
C LYS A 198 6.41 -10.62 -6.36
N GLN A 199 7.67 -10.39 -6.74
CA GLN A 199 8.23 -10.87 -8.00
C GLN A 199 8.58 -12.38 -7.96
N SER A 200 8.81 -12.93 -6.76
CA SER A 200 9.17 -14.34 -6.55
C SER A 200 8.09 -15.11 -5.78
N VAL A 201 8.09 -16.44 -5.87
CA VAL A 201 7.21 -17.28 -5.04
C VAL A 201 7.91 -17.51 -3.70
N SER A 202 7.46 -16.80 -2.65
CA SER A 202 8.01 -16.96 -1.31
C SER A 202 6.95 -17.02 -0.23
N HIS A 203 7.18 -17.87 0.77
CA HIS A 203 6.30 -18.08 1.91
C HIS A 203 6.33 -16.93 2.93
N ILE A 204 7.36 -16.08 2.91
CA ILE A 204 7.50 -14.93 3.83
C ILE A 204 6.76 -13.66 3.35
N ARG A 205 6.12 -13.70 2.17
CA ARG A 205 5.45 -12.54 1.56
C ARG A 205 4.39 -11.91 2.47
N SER A 206 3.48 -12.72 3.00
CA SER A 206 2.40 -12.23 3.88
C SER A 206 2.96 -11.67 5.18
N LEU A 207 4.00 -12.30 5.74
CA LEU A 207 4.66 -11.83 6.96
C LEU A 207 5.28 -10.44 6.75
N CYS A 208 6.01 -10.23 5.65
CA CYS A 208 6.59 -8.92 5.33
C CYS A 208 5.51 -7.85 5.16
N GLN A 209 4.43 -8.17 4.44
CA GLN A 209 3.31 -7.25 4.25
C GLN A 209 2.67 -6.87 5.59
N GLU A 210 2.34 -7.85 6.44
CA GLU A 210 1.69 -7.60 7.73
C GLU A 210 2.59 -6.81 8.69
N ILE A 211 3.91 -7.06 8.69
CA ILE A 211 4.87 -6.26 9.48
C ILE A 211 4.87 -4.80 9.01
N LEU A 212 4.93 -4.56 7.71
CA LEU A 212 4.92 -3.20 7.12
C LEU A 212 3.60 -2.47 7.40
N LEU A 213 2.46 -3.14 7.23
CA LEU A 213 1.15 -2.57 7.53
C LEU A 213 1.01 -2.22 9.01
N TRP A 214 1.47 -3.12 9.89
CA TRP A 214 1.40 -2.91 11.32
C TRP A 214 2.25 -1.71 11.76
N ILE A 215 3.50 -1.60 11.31
CA ILE A 215 4.38 -0.50 11.72
C ILE A 215 3.92 0.84 11.14
N LEU A 216 3.51 0.88 9.87
CA LEU A 216 2.98 2.09 9.24
C LEU A 216 1.70 2.60 9.93
N GLY A 217 0.84 1.69 10.40
CA GLY A 217 -0.36 2.04 11.15
C GLY A 217 -0.11 2.51 12.59
N LYS A 218 1.03 2.15 13.20
CA LYS A 218 1.38 2.51 14.59
C LYS A 218 2.38 3.67 14.71
N LEU A 219 3.13 3.97 13.65
CA LEU A 219 4.08 5.07 13.63
C LEU A 219 3.40 6.44 13.69
N GLU A 220 4.15 7.43 14.18
CA GLU A 220 3.76 8.84 14.05
C GLU A 220 3.67 9.23 12.57
N ARG A 221 2.63 10.00 12.20
CA ARG A 221 2.38 10.38 10.80
C ARG A 221 3.60 10.93 10.07
N LYS A 222 4.38 11.80 10.71
CA LYS A 222 5.59 12.38 10.11
C LYS A 222 6.66 11.33 9.79
N LYS A 223 6.86 10.37 10.70
CA LYS A 223 7.82 9.26 10.50
C LYS A 223 7.32 8.28 9.46
N ALA A 224 6.02 7.96 9.46
CA ALA A 224 5.40 7.09 8.46
C ALA A 224 5.55 7.69 7.04
N ILE A 225 5.27 8.99 6.86
CA ILE A 225 5.47 9.67 5.58
C ILE A 225 6.95 9.64 5.18
N ALA A 226 7.89 9.90 6.11
CA ALA A 226 9.32 9.81 5.82
C ALA A 226 9.74 8.39 5.36
N SER A 227 9.22 7.34 5.99
CA SER A 227 9.44 5.96 5.54
C SER A 227 8.88 5.73 4.14
N LEU A 228 7.68 6.22 3.82
CA LEU A 228 7.10 6.11 2.48
C LEU A 228 7.92 6.86 1.42
N LYS A 229 8.51 8.02 1.76
CA LYS A 229 9.46 8.71 0.86
C LYS A 229 10.68 7.85 0.58
N GLY A 230 11.24 7.21 1.60
CA GLY A 230 12.34 6.27 1.45
C GLY A 230 11.96 5.06 0.59
N PHE A 231 10.76 4.49 0.80
CA PHE A 231 10.24 3.39 0.00
C PHE A 231 10.02 3.77 -1.47
N ALA A 232 9.65 5.01 -1.73
CA ALA A 232 9.45 5.53 -3.08
C ALA A 232 10.75 5.99 -3.77
N GLY A 233 11.90 5.96 -3.08
CA GLY A 233 13.17 6.46 -3.62
C GLY A 233 13.28 7.99 -3.67
N LEU A 234 12.33 8.73 -3.09
CA LEU A 234 12.36 10.20 -3.01
C LEU A 234 13.35 10.72 -1.95
N ASP A 235 13.70 9.88 -0.98
CA ASP A 235 14.68 10.21 0.05
C ASP A 235 15.90 9.29 -0.07
N LYS A 236 16.98 9.80 -0.67
CA LYS A 236 18.26 9.09 -0.83
C LYS A 236 18.98 8.86 0.52
N THR A 237 18.57 9.54 1.59
CA THR A 237 19.13 9.36 2.93
C THR A 237 18.47 8.22 3.72
N ALA A 238 17.35 7.70 3.21
CA ALA A 238 16.65 6.60 3.84
C ALA A 238 17.46 5.29 3.77
N SER A 239 17.45 4.55 4.88
CA SER A 239 18.13 3.27 5.01
C SER A 239 17.52 2.24 4.06
N SER A 240 18.18 1.95 2.95
CA SER A 240 17.81 0.92 1.98
C SER A 240 18.80 -0.26 2.03
N LEU A 241 18.51 -1.32 1.28
CA LEU A 241 19.45 -2.42 1.10
C LEU A 241 20.79 -1.86 0.61
N HIS A 242 21.89 -2.27 1.25
CA HIS A 242 23.22 -1.82 0.85
C HIS A 242 23.48 -2.13 -0.64
N SER A 243 24.13 -1.21 -1.37
CA SER A 243 24.36 -1.31 -2.82
C SER A 243 25.10 -2.57 -3.28
N LEU A 244 25.88 -3.15 -2.36
CA LEU A 244 26.62 -4.41 -2.56
C LEU A 244 25.82 -5.67 -2.19
N CYS A 245 24.61 -5.56 -1.65
CA CYS A 245 23.77 -6.69 -1.27
C CYS A 245 22.69 -6.94 -2.32
N GLN A 246 22.41 -8.21 -2.61
CA GLN A 246 21.34 -8.61 -3.52
C GLN A 246 20.52 -9.75 -2.90
N PHE A 247 19.19 -9.67 -3.05
CA PHE A 247 18.30 -10.78 -2.71
C PHE A 247 18.33 -11.85 -3.80
N ARG A 248 18.43 -13.12 -3.41
CA ARG A 248 18.30 -14.27 -4.30
C ARG A 248 17.25 -15.24 -3.76
N ALA A 249 16.47 -15.82 -4.67
CA ALA A 249 15.53 -16.88 -4.31
C ALA A 249 16.32 -18.12 -3.90
N ALA A 250 15.97 -18.70 -2.76
CA ALA A 250 16.64 -19.87 -2.21
C ALA A 250 15.88 -21.15 -2.56
N THR A 251 16.55 -22.30 -2.36
CA THR A 251 16.04 -23.59 -2.83
C THR A 251 14.80 -24.10 -2.10
N GLN A 252 14.55 -23.66 -0.86
CA GLN A 252 13.37 -24.08 -0.09
C GLN A 252 12.20 -23.08 -0.20
N GLY A 253 12.25 -22.15 -1.16
CA GLY A 253 11.18 -21.16 -1.38
C GLY A 253 11.23 -19.95 -0.43
N GLY A 254 12.32 -19.78 0.30
CA GLY A 254 12.69 -18.58 1.04
C GLY A 254 13.66 -17.71 0.24
N ILE A 255 14.32 -16.77 0.93
CA ILE A 255 15.19 -15.75 0.34
C ILE A 255 16.53 -15.78 1.08
N MET A 256 17.62 -15.65 0.32
CA MET A 256 18.97 -15.46 0.86
C MET A 256 19.54 -14.13 0.37
N VAL A 257 20.49 -13.58 1.14
CA VAL A 257 21.17 -12.33 0.80
C VAL A 257 22.62 -12.66 0.43
N THR A 258 23.03 -12.25 -0.77
CA THR A 258 24.40 -12.46 -1.27
C THR A 258 25.07 -11.14 -1.60
N ILE A 259 26.40 -11.11 -1.56
CA ILE A 259 27.15 -9.98 -2.11
C ILE A 259 27.00 -9.97 -3.63
N LYS A 260 26.57 -8.83 -4.17
CA LYS A 260 26.40 -8.59 -5.59
C LYS A 260 27.68 -8.96 -6.31
N GLU A 261 27.56 -9.80 -7.32
CA GLU A 261 28.70 -10.13 -8.15
C GLU A 261 29.12 -8.87 -8.93
N ALA A 262 30.43 -8.65 -9.10
CA ALA A 262 30.88 -7.60 -10.00
C ALA A 262 30.47 -8.08 -11.40
N ASN A 263 29.38 -7.54 -11.93
CA ASN A 263 28.85 -7.92 -13.24
C ASN A 263 29.96 -7.70 -14.28
N CYS A 264 30.65 -8.78 -14.65
CA CYS A 264 31.41 -8.83 -15.88
C CYS A 264 30.39 -9.09 -16.98
N ASP A 265 30.28 -8.15 -17.91
CA ASP A 265 29.60 -8.33 -19.21
C ASP A 265 28.05 -8.33 -19.20
N GLU A 266 27.39 -7.52 -18.36
CA GLU A 266 25.99 -7.13 -18.65
C GLU A 266 26.00 -5.94 -19.63
N ASP A 267 25.28 -6.07 -20.75
CA ASP A 267 25.03 -4.95 -21.66
C ASP A 267 24.44 -3.77 -20.86
N GLU A 268 25.03 -2.57 -21.01
CA GLU A 268 24.63 -1.38 -20.25
C GLU A 268 23.12 -1.08 -20.38
N ASP A 269 22.54 -1.42 -21.54
CA ASP A 269 21.12 -1.28 -21.85
C ASP A 269 20.24 -2.26 -21.04
N GLU A 270 20.67 -3.51 -20.85
CA GLU A 270 19.94 -4.51 -20.07
C GLU A 270 19.96 -4.16 -18.57
N ALA A 271 21.12 -3.69 -18.08
CA ALA A 271 21.25 -3.19 -16.71
C ALA A 271 20.34 -1.97 -16.46
N LEU A 272 20.24 -1.06 -17.43
CA LEU A 272 19.35 0.09 -17.37
C LEU A 272 17.87 -0.33 -17.38
N TYR A 273 17.49 -1.24 -18.28
CA TYR A 273 16.13 -1.77 -18.35
C TYR A 273 15.70 -2.43 -17.04
N GLN A 274 16.56 -3.29 -16.48
CA GLN A 274 16.30 -3.97 -15.22
C GLN A 274 16.15 -2.98 -14.06
N LYS A 275 16.95 -1.92 -14.04
CA LYS A 275 16.83 -0.85 -13.04
C LYS A 275 15.49 -0.12 -13.15
N VAL A 276 15.12 0.36 -14.33
CA VAL A 276 13.84 1.06 -14.56
C VAL A 276 12.65 0.17 -14.23
N SER A 277 12.68 -1.10 -14.65
CA SER A 277 11.65 -2.08 -14.31
C SER A 277 11.52 -2.30 -12.80
N SER A 278 12.65 -2.38 -12.08
CA SER A 278 12.64 -2.53 -10.63
C SER A 278 12.09 -1.31 -9.90
N GLU A 279 12.44 -0.10 -10.32
CA GLU A 279 11.92 1.16 -9.77
C GLU A 279 10.41 1.30 -10.06
N GLN A 280 9.98 0.93 -11.27
CA GLN A 280 8.56 0.89 -11.63
C GLN A 280 7.76 -0.06 -10.73
N CYS A 281 8.26 -1.28 -10.59
CA CYS A 281 7.63 -2.31 -9.78
C CYS A 281 7.59 -1.93 -8.29
N GLN A 282 8.61 -1.24 -7.79
CA GLN A 282 8.67 -0.73 -6.42
C GLN A 282 7.52 0.26 -6.12
N VAL A 283 7.24 1.17 -7.05
CA VAL A 283 6.15 2.15 -6.93
C VAL A 283 4.78 1.47 -6.97
N GLU A 284 4.59 0.48 -7.85
CA GLU A 284 3.35 -0.30 -7.90
C GLU A 284 3.10 -1.08 -6.61
N HIS A 285 4.13 -1.73 -6.08
CA HIS A 285 4.05 -2.44 -4.80
C HIS A 285 3.78 -1.51 -3.62
N LEU A 286 4.27 -0.27 -3.67
CA LEU A 286 3.94 0.76 -2.68
C LEU A 286 2.45 1.14 -2.75
N GLY A 287 1.91 1.31 -3.96
CA GLY A 287 0.49 1.53 -4.20
C GLY A 287 -0.37 0.39 -3.64
N ASP A 288 0.02 -0.85 -3.90
CA ASP A 288 -0.62 -2.04 -3.35
C ASP A 288 -0.58 -2.05 -1.81
N LEU A 289 0.56 -1.75 -1.20
CA LEU A 289 0.68 -1.70 0.25
C LEU A 289 -0.25 -0.62 0.85
N LEU A 290 -0.26 0.58 0.26
CA LEU A 290 -1.08 1.69 0.72
C LEU A 290 -2.58 1.44 0.56
N SER A 291 -3.00 0.67 -0.45
CA SER A 291 -4.40 0.25 -0.61
C SER A 291 -4.91 -0.57 0.59
N HIS A 292 -4.02 -1.26 1.31
CA HIS A 292 -4.37 -1.99 2.53
C HIS A 292 -4.30 -1.10 3.79
N CYS A 293 -3.82 0.15 3.69
CA CYS A 293 -3.70 1.12 4.79
C CYS A 293 -4.82 2.18 4.81
N GLN A 294 -5.92 1.99 4.08
CA GLN A 294 -6.98 3.00 3.90
C GLN A 294 -7.53 3.56 5.23
N GLU A 295 -7.71 2.72 6.25
CA GLU A 295 -8.25 3.12 7.55
C GLU A 295 -7.37 4.15 8.31
N CYS A 296 -6.07 4.19 8.00
CA CYS A 296 -5.12 5.07 8.70
C CYS A 296 -5.09 6.49 8.10
N GLY A 297 -5.67 6.71 6.93
CA GLY A 297 -5.59 7.97 6.17
C GLY A 297 -4.19 8.26 5.61
N LEU A 298 -3.20 7.40 5.84
CA LEU A 298 -1.81 7.62 5.46
C LEU A 298 -1.61 7.80 3.94
N ALA A 299 -2.39 7.07 3.14
CA ALA A 299 -2.36 7.20 1.68
C ALA A 299 -2.75 8.62 1.21
N GLY A 300 -3.78 9.21 1.82
CA GLY A 300 -4.18 10.59 1.53
C GLY A 300 -3.11 11.61 1.92
N ASP A 301 -2.49 11.44 3.09
CA ASP A 301 -1.39 12.31 3.54
C ASP A 301 -0.18 12.23 2.59
N PHE A 302 0.16 11.02 2.12
CA PHE A 302 1.25 10.79 1.16
C PHE A 302 0.91 11.32 -0.24
N PHE A 303 -0.34 11.19 -0.69
CA PHE A 303 -0.81 11.77 -1.95
C PHE A 303 -0.68 13.30 -1.96
N ILE A 304 -1.12 13.96 -0.89
CA ILE A 304 -0.99 15.41 -0.72
C ILE A 304 0.48 15.82 -0.67
N PHE A 305 1.33 15.01 -0.03
CA PHE A 305 2.77 15.21 -0.04
C PHE A 305 3.33 15.19 -1.48
N CYS A 306 3.01 14.18 -2.29
CA CYS A 306 3.45 14.13 -3.69
C CYS A 306 2.96 15.34 -4.51
N LEU A 307 1.74 15.83 -4.28
CA LEU A 307 1.24 17.05 -4.95
C LEU A 307 2.03 18.31 -4.55
N LYS A 308 2.40 18.43 -3.29
CA LYS A 308 3.22 19.56 -2.79
C LYS A 308 4.63 19.50 -3.36
N GLU A 309 5.24 18.33 -3.42
CA GLU A 309 6.55 18.12 -4.06
C GLU A 309 6.50 18.45 -5.56
N LEU A 310 5.46 18.02 -6.28
CA LEU A 310 5.30 18.35 -7.69
C LEU A 310 5.25 19.88 -7.91
N THR A 311 4.59 20.59 -7.00
CA THR A 311 4.50 22.05 -7.04
C THR A 311 5.85 22.70 -6.76
N HIS A 312 6.66 22.14 -5.84
CA HIS A 312 8.00 22.62 -5.54
C HIS A 312 8.94 22.45 -6.74
N LEU A 313 9.00 21.23 -7.29
CA LEU A 313 9.84 20.90 -8.45
C LEU A 313 9.49 21.76 -9.68
N ALA A 314 8.20 22.06 -9.89
CA ALA A 314 7.77 22.94 -10.98
C ALA A 314 8.25 24.40 -10.82
N VAL A 315 8.45 24.87 -9.58
CA VAL A 315 8.98 26.21 -9.30
C VAL A 315 10.51 26.24 -9.43
N GLU A 316 11.20 25.15 -9.05
CA GLU A 316 12.66 25.01 -9.14
C GLU A 316 13.16 24.87 -10.59
N ASP A 317 12.54 24.01 -11.40
CA ASP A 317 12.88 23.79 -12.82
C ASP A 317 12.98 25.11 -13.60
N GLU A 318 12.07 26.04 -13.34
CA GLU A 318 11.96 27.35 -14.01
C GLU A 318 12.93 28.41 -13.44
N ALA A 319 13.40 28.26 -12.20
CA ALA A 319 14.40 29.15 -11.60
C ALA A 319 15.79 28.85 -12.17
N GLU A 320 16.12 27.57 -12.36
CA GLU A 320 17.38 27.12 -12.95
C GLU A 320 17.47 27.42 -14.45
N LEU A 321 16.36 27.28 -15.20
CA LEU A 321 16.27 27.65 -16.62
C LEU A 321 16.50 29.16 -16.88
N LYS A 322 16.27 30.03 -15.89
CA LYS A 322 16.49 31.49 -16.00
C LYS A 322 17.94 31.89 -15.73
N THR A 323 18.79 30.99 -15.24
CA THR A 323 20.20 31.25 -14.95
C THR A 323 21.14 30.74 -16.06
N LYS A 324 21.18 31.52 -17.16
CA LYS A 324 22.28 31.67 -18.16
C LYS A 324 22.43 30.63 -19.30
N PRO A 325 22.84 31.10 -20.50
CA PRO A 325 23.17 30.24 -21.64
C PRO A 325 24.57 29.63 -21.49
N PHE A 326 24.64 28.32 -21.73
CA PHE A 326 25.82 27.46 -21.66
C PHE A 326 27.04 28.02 -22.40
N SER A 327 28.18 28.09 -21.70
CA SER A 327 29.49 28.32 -22.31
C SER A 327 30.60 27.69 -21.46
N SER A 328 31.20 26.65 -22.03
CA SER A 328 32.51 26.03 -21.78
C SER A 328 32.65 24.97 -20.65
N LYS A 329 32.73 23.71 -21.11
CA LYS A 329 33.19 22.45 -20.48
C LYS A 329 34.04 22.62 -19.20
N SER A 330 33.36 22.76 -18.07
CA SER A 330 33.94 22.76 -16.72
C SER A 330 33.35 21.60 -15.91
N LEU A 331 34.09 21.06 -14.93
CA LEU A 331 33.59 20.05 -13.99
C LEU A 331 32.28 20.49 -13.27
N LEU A 332 32.11 21.80 -13.10
CA LEU A 332 30.89 22.41 -12.55
C LEU A 332 29.66 22.19 -13.46
N GLU A 333 29.83 22.19 -14.79
CA GLU A 333 28.72 21.92 -15.72
C GLU A 333 28.26 20.45 -15.63
N SER A 334 29.14 19.52 -15.23
CA SER A 334 28.80 18.12 -15.03
C SER A 334 28.03 17.90 -13.73
N GLU A 335 28.38 18.62 -12.66
CA GLU A 335 27.63 18.61 -11.40
C GLU A 335 26.25 19.29 -11.56
N GLU A 336 26.18 20.39 -12.32
CA GLU A 336 24.92 21.06 -12.66
C GLU A 336 24.02 20.19 -13.56
N HIS A 337 24.59 19.49 -14.57
CA HIS A 337 23.84 18.51 -15.36
C HIS A 337 23.34 17.35 -14.52
N GLN A 338 24.15 16.86 -13.58
CA GLN A 338 23.77 15.77 -12.71
C GLN A 338 22.63 16.20 -11.76
N ALA A 339 22.69 17.40 -11.20
CA ALA A 339 21.60 17.97 -10.41
C ALA A 339 20.29 18.11 -11.22
N LEU A 340 20.37 18.58 -12.47
CA LEU A 340 19.21 18.70 -13.35
C LEU A 340 18.61 17.33 -13.69
N VAL A 341 19.44 16.33 -14.01
CA VAL A 341 18.98 14.96 -14.28
C VAL A 341 18.34 14.33 -13.03
N GLU A 342 18.91 14.58 -11.86
CA GLU A 342 18.35 14.13 -10.58
C GLU A 342 16.99 14.80 -10.29
N GLY A 343 16.84 16.10 -10.55
CA GLY A 343 15.57 16.82 -10.43
C GLY A 343 14.50 16.28 -11.37
N GLN A 344 14.87 15.99 -12.63
CA GLN A 344 13.95 15.38 -13.60
C GLN A 344 13.56 13.94 -13.22
N GLN A 345 14.50 13.14 -12.71
CA GLN A 345 14.20 11.79 -12.22
C GLN A 345 13.24 11.85 -11.03
N GLN A 346 13.45 12.77 -10.08
CA GLN A 346 12.56 12.97 -8.95
C GLN A 346 11.16 13.39 -9.40
N LYS A 347 11.06 14.29 -10.39
CA LYS A 347 9.78 14.72 -10.97
C LYS A 347 9.04 13.56 -11.63
N LEU A 348 9.73 12.71 -12.38
CA LEU A 348 9.15 11.53 -13.02
C LEU A 348 8.63 10.53 -11.98
N LEU A 349 9.41 10.27 -10.92
CA LEU A 349 8.99 9.42 -9.80
C LEU A 349 7.74 9.97 -9.09
N VAL A 350 7.70 11.29 -8.82
CA VAL A 350 6.51 11.92 -8.20
C VAL A 350 5.28 11.79 -9.10
N LEU A 351 5.42 12.00 -10.41
CA LEU A 351 4.31 11.83 -11.36
C LEU A 351 3.83 10.37 -11.42
N GLN A 352 4.75 9.42 -11.44
CA GLN A 352 4.44 7.99 -11.44
C GLN A 352 3.74 7.56 -10.14
N LEU A 353 4.20 8.05 -8.98
CA LEU A 353 3.53 7.82 -7.69
C LEU A 353 2.10 8.38 -7.71
N LEU A 354 1.91 9.60 -8.20
CA LEU A 354 0.57 10.18 -8.32
C LEU A 354 -0.34 9.36 -9.24
N ALA A 355 0.19 8.87 -10.37
CA ALA A 355 -0.55 8.00 -11.29
C ALA A 355 -1.01 6.71 -10.58
N VAL A 356 -0.08 5.99 -9.93
CA VAL A 356 -0.40 4.74 -9.21
C VAL A 356 -1.39 4.97 -8.07
N LEU A 357 -1.24 6.05 -7.30
CA LEU A 357 -2.18 6.38 -6.21
C LEU A 357 -3.59 6.67 -6.75
N CYS A 358 -3.69 7.42 -7.86
CA CYS A 358 -4.95 7.71 -8.53
C CYS A 358 -5.62 6.43 -9.06
N GLU A 359 -4.87 5.52 -9.68
CA GLU A 359 -5.41 4.26 -10.22
C GLU A 359 -5.90 3.31 -9.14
N ARG A 360 -5.15 3.18 -8.03
CA ARG A 360 -5.42 2.18 -7.00
C ARG A 360 -6.43 2.60 -5.94
N MET A 361 -6.58 3.91 -5.68
CA MET A 361 -7.34 4.41 -4.53
C MET A 361 -8.43 5.43 -4.87
N SER A 362 -8.63 5.75 -6.16
CA SER A 362 -9.48 6.83 -6.72
C SER A 362 -10.64 7.36 -5.85
N GLU A 363 -11.50 6.51 -5.28
CA GLU A 363 -12.68 6.95 -4.51
C GLU A 363 -12.46 7.11 -2.99
N GLN A 364 -11.36 6.57 -2.44
CA GLN A 364 -11.13 6.42 -0.99
C GLN A 364 -9.80 7.03 -0.50
N ILE A 365 -9.10 7.80 -1.33
CA ILE A 365 -7.83 8.45 -0.95
C ILE A 365 -7.99 9.36 0.28
N PHE A 366 -9.08 10.13 0.34
CA PHE A 366 -9.31 11.09 1.42
C PHE A 366 -10.28 10.54 2.45
N THR A 367 -9.80 10.41 3.68
CA THR A 367 -10.56 9.85 4.81
C THR A 367 -11.15 10.93 5.71
N ASN A 368 -10.56 12.12 5.72
CA ASN A 368 -10.90 13.20 6.65
C ASN A 368 -11.00 14.56 5.95
N ILE A 369 -11.82 15.46 6.52
CA ILE A 369 -12.00 16.84 6.03
C ILE A 369 -10.66 17.58 5.93
N THR A 370 -9.74 17.37 6.88
CA THR A 370 -8.42 17.99 6.85
C THR A 370 -7.64 17.65 5.58
N GLN A 371 -7.68 16.39 5.14
CA GLN A 371 -6.99 15.95 3.93
C GLN A 371 -7.61 16.57 2.67
N VAL A 372 -8.93 16.67 2.65
CA VAL A 372 -9.65 17.35 1.56
C VAL A 372 -9.24 18.82 1.48
N VAL A 373 -9.21 19.51 2.63
CA VAL A 373 -8.79 20.91 2.70
C VAL A 373 -7.32 21.06 2.30
N ASP A 374 -6.43 20.19 2.78
CA ASP A 374 -5.01 20.20 2.43
C ASP A 374 -4.77 19.93 0.93
N PHE A 375 -5.57 19.05 0.32
CA PHE A 375 -5.56 18.79 -1.13
C PHE A 375 -5.98 20.04 -1.92
N VAL A 376 -7.08 20.68 -1.52
CA VAL A 376 -7.55 21.91 -2.16
C VAL A 376 -6.54 23.04 -1.96
N ALA A 377 -5.96 23.16 -0.77
CA ALA A 377 -4.91 24.13 -0.49
C ALA A 377 -3.69 23.93 -1.38
N ALA A 378 -3.21 22.69 -1.53
CA ALA A 378 -2.09 22.36 -2.42
C ALA A 378 -2.42 22.69 -3.88
N THR A 379 -3.64 22.42 -4.33
CA THR A 379 -4.10 22.72 -5.69
C THR A 379 -4.22 24.22 -5.95
N LEU A 380 -4.78 24.98 -5.01
CA LEU A 380 -4.85 26.44 -5.07
C LEU A 380 -3.45 27.08 -5.06
N GLN A 381 -2.53 26.56 -4.23
CA GLN A 381 -1.13 27.00 -4.19
C GLN A 381 -0.43 26.79 -5.53
N ARG A 382 -0.60 25.61 -6.14
CA ARG A 382 -0.07 25.29 -7.45
C ARG A 382 -0.60 26.25 -8.52
N ALA A 383 -1.91 26.45 -8.59
CA ALA A 383 -2.51 27.40 -9.52
C ALA A 383 -1.96 28.83 -9.34
N CYS A 384 -1.78 29.27 -8.08
CA CYS A 384 -1.18 30.56 -7.78
C CYS A 384 0.30 30.66 -8.19
N ALA A 385 1.04 29.54 -8.19
CA ALA A 385 2.44 29.48 -8.60
C ALA A 385 2.55 29.50 -10.14
N SER A 386 1.78 28.67 -10.85
CA SER A 386 1.75 28.63 -12.33
C SER A 386 1.40 30.00 -12.93
N LEU A 387 0.52 30.76 -12.29
CA LEU A 387 0.16 32.12 -12.68
C LEU A 387 1.28 33.14 -12.59
N ALA A 388 2.18 33.02 -11.61
CA ALA A 388 3.36 33.88 -11.52
C ALA A 388 4.34 33.61 -12.68
N HIS A 389 4.17 32.50 -13.39
CA HIS A 389 5.09 31.98 -14.39
C HIS A 389 4.50 31.97 -15.82
N GLN A 390 3.30 32.51 -16.05
CA GLN A 390 2.64 32.69 -17.36
C GLN A 390 2.42 31.39 -18.19
N THR A 391 2.44 30.22 -17.56
CA THR A 391 2.13 28.94 -18.19
C THR A 391 0.67 28.58 -17.91
N GLU A 392 -0.24 29.08 -18.74
CA GLU A 392 -1.66 28.78 -18.60
C GLU A 392 -1.99 27.44 -19.27
N SER A 393 -2.33 26.41 -18.50
CA SER A 393 -2.83 25.14 -19.05
C SER A 393 -4.31 24.94 -18.74
N THR A 394 -5.07 24.48 -19.74
CA THR A 394 -6.50 24.15 -19.59
C THR A 394 -6.74 23.08 -18.54
N VAL A 395 -5.80 22.14 -18.38
CA VAL A 395 -5.82 21.08 -17.38
C VAL A 395 -5.74 21.63 -15.96
N GLU A 396 -4.92 22.65 -15.71
CA GLU A 396 -4.82 23.30 -14.39
C GLU A 396 -6.10 24.03 -14.03
N SER A 397 -6.70 24.77 -14.98
CA SER A 397 -7.98 25.46 -14.76
C SER A 397 -9.11 24.47 -14.41
N GLN A 398 -9.19 23.35 -15.14
CA GLN A 398 -10.15 22.28 -14.84
C GLN A 398 -9.88 21.63 -13.48
N THR A 399 -8.62 21.37 -13.13
CA THR A 399 -8.25 20.78 -11.84
C THR A 399 -8.59 21.72 -10.69
N LEU A 400 -8.35 23.02 -10.86
CA LEU A 400 -8.70 24.06 -9.90
C LEU A 400 -10.21 24.14 -9.70
N SER A 401 -10.97 24.21 -10.79
CA SER A 401 -12.45 24.23 -10.77
C SER A 401 -13.02 23.00 -10.06
N MET A 402 -12.51 21.78 -10.36
CA MET A 402 -12.90 20.56 -9.66
C MET A 402 -12.56 20.60 -8.16
N SER A 403 -11.38 21.10 -7.79
CA SER A 403 -10.99 21.24 -6.38
C SER A 403 -11.87 22.21 -5.60
N MET A 404 -12.23 23.34 -6.21
CA MET A 404 -13.15 24.34 -5.63
C MET A 404 -14.59 23.82 -5.58
N GLY A 405 -15.01 23.08 -6.60
CA GLY A 405 -16.27 22.35 -6.62
C GLY A 405 -16.37 21.34 -5.47
N LEU A 406 -15.27 20.67 -5.11
CA LEU A 406 -15.23 19.75 -3.98
C LEU A 406 -15.47 20.45 -2.64
N VAL A 407 -14.93 21.67 -2.44
CA VAL A 407 -15.27 22.53 -1.29
C VAL A 407 -16.73 22.98 -1.34
N ALA A 408 -17.23 23.35 -2.52
CA ALA A 408 -18.62 23.73 -2.71
C ALA A 408 -19.58 22.59 -2.32
N VAL A 409 -19.27 21.34 -2.68
CA VAL A 409 -20.02 20.14 -2.27
C VAL A 409 -20.04 19.97 -0.75
N MET A 410 -18.90 20.17 -0.08
CA MET A 410 -18.83 20.09 1.38
C MET A 410 -19.68 21.16 2.05
N LEU A 411 -19.61 22.41 1.57
CA LEU A 411 -20.38 23.54 2.09
C LEU A 411 -21.88 23.44 1.73
N GLY A 412 -22.21 22.80 0.61
CA GLY A 412 -23.58 22.56 0.12
C GLY A 412 -24.33 21.45 0.86
N GLY A 413 -23.75 20.87 1.92
CA GLY A 413 -24.43 19.94 2.82
C GLY A 413 -24.27 18.46 2.51
N ALA A 414 -23.37 18.08 1.57
CA ALA A 414 -23.04 16.67 1.33
C ALA A 414 -22.30 16.02 2.52
N VAL A 415 -21.66 16.82 3.38
CA VAL A 415 -20.98 16.40 4.60
C VAL A 415 -21.49 17.23 5.77
N GLN A 416 -21.77 16.61 6.92
CA GLN A 416 -22.14 17.35 8.14
C GLN A 416 -20.91 18.02 8.76
N LEU A 417 -20.75 19.32 8.52
CA LEU A 417 -19.64 20.12 9.04
C LEU A 417 -19.91 20.57 10.49
N LYS A 418 -18.93 20.34 11.37
CA LYS A 418 -18.92 20.85 12.75
C LYS A 418 -18.21 22.20 12.81
N SER A 419 -18.38 22.93 13.92
CA SER A 419 -17.68 24.22 14.14
C SER A 419 -16.15 24.08 14.12
N SER A 420 -15.60 22.93 14.53
CA SER A 420 -14.18 22.59 14.41
C SER A 420 -13.70 22.51 12.96
N ASP A 421 -14.56 22.05 12.05
CA ASP A 421 -14.19 21.80 10.65
C ASP A 421 -14.06 23.12 9.89
N PHE A 422 -14.85 24.12 10.27
CA PHE A 422 -14.68 25.49 9.78
C PHE A 422 -13.36 26.12 10.21
N ALA A 423 -12.74 25.69 11.33
CA ALA A 423 -11.40 26.16 11.68
C ALA A 423 -10.35 25.63 10.69
N VAL A 424 -10.55 24.42 10.17
CA VAL A 424 -9.70 23.82 9.13
C VAL A 424 -9.96 24.51 7.78
N LEU A 425 -11.21 24.69 7.38
CA LEU A 425 -11.58 25.38 6.13
C LEU A 425 -11.07 26.83 6.06
N LYS A 426 -10.91 27.51 7.21
CA LYS A 426 -10.34 28.87 7.28
C LYS A 426 -8.92 28.96 6.71
N GLN A 427 -8.17 27.85 6.63
CA GLN A 427 -6.86 27.81 5.99
C GLN A 427 -6.91 28.12 4.49
N LEU A 428 -8.06 27.92 3.84
CA LEU A 428 -8.25 28.21 2.41
C LEU A 428 -8.47 29.69 2.12
N LEU A 429 -8.92 30.49 3.11
CA LEU A 429 -9.25 31.90 2.93
C LEU A 429 -8.14 32.75 2.28
N PRO A 430 -6.87 32.71 2.72
CA PRO A 430 -5.82 33.50 2.09
C PRO A 430 -5.52 33.06 0.65
N LEU A 431 -5.66 31.77 0.36
CA LEU A 431 -5.44 31.21 -0.98
C LEU A 431 -6.57 31.58 -1.94
N LEU A 432 -7.83 31.46 -1.48
CA LEU A 432 -9.01 31.89 -2.24
C LEU A 432 -8.98 33.40 -2.51
N GLU A 433 -8.50 34.20 -1.56
CA GLU A 433 -8.30 35.64 -1.77
C GLU A 433 -7.27 35.91 -2.87
N LYS A 434 -6.15 35.18 -2.88
CA LYS A 434 -5.13 35.33 -3.93
C LYS A 434 -5.68 34.93 -5.30
N VAL A 435 -6.38 33.79 -5.40
CA VAL A 435 -7.01 33.32 -6.65
C VAL A 435 -8.04 34.32 -7.14
N SER A 436 -8.90 34.85 -6.27
CA SER A 436 -9.94 35.83 -6.65
C SER A 436 -9.40 37.11 -7.30
N LYS A 437 -8.15 37.49 -7.02
CA LYS A 437 -7.54 38.73 -7.52
C LYS A 437 -6.65 38.52 -8.73
N VAL A 438 -6.05 37.33 -8.86
CA VAL A 438 -4.93 37.09 -9.79
C VAL A 438 -5.31 36.15 -10.94
N TYR A 439 -6.32 35.29 -10.77
CA TYR A 439 -6.64 34.25 -11.75
C TYR A 439 -7.36 34.83 -12.99
N PRO A 440 -7.01 34.49 -14.24
CA PRO A 440 -7.54 35.12 -15.45
C PRO A 440 -9.01 34.78 -15.76
N ASP A 441 -9.48 33.60 -15.36
CA ASP A 441 -10.87 33.15 -15.59
C ASP A 441 -11.85 33.80 -14.60
N PRO A 442 -12.84 34.60 -15.06
CA PRO A 442 -13.80 35.29 -14.20
C PRO A 442 -14.72 34.33 -13.44
N VAL A 443 -15.02 33.15 -13.99
CA VAL A 443 -15.89 32.16 -13.33
C VAL A 443 -15.19 31.59 -12.10
N ILE A 444 -13.89 31.35 -12.21
CA ILE A 444 -13.05 30.88 -11.09
C ILE A 444 -12.88 31.99 -10.05
N GLN A 445 -12.73 33.25 -10.46
CA GLN A 445 -12.68 34.38 -9.53
C GLN A 445 -13.97 34.51 -8.72
N GLU A 446 -15.13 34.47 -9.38
CA GLU A 446 -16.44 34.56 -8.73
C GLU A 446 -16.65 33.42 -7.73
N LEU A 447 -16.39 32.18 -8.16
CA LEU A 447 -16.48 31.02 -7.28
C LEU A 447 -15.53 31.12 -6.07
N ALA A 448 -14.32 31.67 -6.24
CA ALA A 448 -13.38 31.87 -5.14
C ALA A 448 -13.88 32.91 -4.12
N ILE A 449 -14.49 34.00 -4.59
CA ILE A 449 -15.10 35.02 -3.73
C ILE A 449 -16.24 34.40 -2.92
N ASP A 450 -17.12 33.67 -3.59
CA ASP A 450 -18.31 33.09 -2.97
C ASP A 450 -17.98 32.00 -1.96
N LEU A 451 -17.01 31.12 -2.28
CA LEU A 451 -16.48 30.14 -1.33
C LEU A 451 -15.85 30.83 -0.11
N ARG A 452 -15.09 31.92 -0.32
CA ARG A 452 -14.49 32.69 0.78
C ARG A 452 -15.54 33.28 1.70
N ILE A 453 -16.62 33.84 1.16
CA ILE A 453 -17.74 34.39 1.96
C ILE A 453 -18.47 33.26 2.70
N THR A 454 -18.76 32.16 2.02
CA THR A 454 -19.47 31.01 2.60
C THR A 454 -18.69 30.40 3.76
N ILE A 455 -17.37 30.23 3.63
CA ILE A 455 -16.50 29.74 4.71
C ILE A 455 -16.45 30.76 5.86
N SER A 456 -16.33 32.05 5.56
CA SER A 456 -16.23 33.11 6.57
C SER A 456 -17.51 33.26 7.40
N THR A 457 -18.66 33.03 6.78
CA THR A 457 -19.99 33.07 7.42
C THR A 457 -20.40 31.73 8.04
N HIS A 458 -19.50 30.74 8.09
CA HIS A 458 -19.79 29.40 8.60
C HIS A 458 -21.00 28.73 7.89
N GLY A 459 -21.18 28.99 6.59
CA GLY A 459 -22.28 28.46 5.78
C GLY A 459 -23.62 29.18 5.97
N ALA A 460 -23.67 30.28 6.74
CA ALA A 460 -24.91 31.07 6.91
C ALA A 460 -25.33 31.81 5.64
N PHE A 461 -24.39 32.03 4.71
CA PHE A 461 -24.63 32.63 3.41
C PHE A 461 -23.96 31.77 2.32
N SER A 462 -24.74 31.29 1.35
CA SER A 462 -24.27 30.57 0.17
C SER A 462 -24.93 31.17 -1.06
N THR A 463 -24.16 31.35 -2.13
CA THR A 463 -24.66 31.88 -3.41
C THR A 463 -25.07 30.75 -4.35
N GLU A 464 -25.78 31.09 -5.43
CA GLU A 464 -26.15 30.15 -6.49
C GLU A 464 -24.92 29.57 -7.21
N ALA A 465 -23.81 30.32 -7.27
CA ALA A 465 -22.57 29.82 -7.87
C ALA A 465 -22.01 28.62 -7.07
N VAL A 466 -22.09 28.65 -5.74
CA VAL A 466 -21.65 27.54 -4.87
C VAL A 466 -22.58 26.33 -5.00
N SER A 467 -23.90 26.53 -5.07
CA SER A 467 -24.85 25.42 -5.31
C SER A 467 -24.68 24.80 -6.69
N VAL A 468 -24.49 25.60 -7.73
CA VAL A 468 -24.24 25.13 -9.10
C VAL A 468 -22.90 24.39 -9.19
N ALA A 469 -21.84 24.91 -8.57
CA ALA A 469 -20.54 24.24 -8.51
C ALA A 469 -20.61 22.90 -7.74
N ALA A 470 -21.41 22.84 -6.67
CA ALA A 470 -21.66 21.61 -5.93
C ALA A 470 -22.40 20.58 -6.81
N GLN A 471 -23.46 20.99 -7.50
CA GLN A 471 -24.25 20.12 -8.36
C GLN A 471 -23.47 19.64 -9.58
N SER A 472 -22.66 20.49 -10.22
CA SER A 472 -21.84 20.12 -11.37
C SER A 472 -20.75 19.11 -11.00
N THR A 473 -20.23 19.18 -9.78
CA THR A 473 -19.24 18.22 -9.25
C THR A 473 -19.88 16.87 -8.90
N LEU A 474 -21.12 16.87 -8.40
CA LEU A 474 -21.88 15.65 -8.08
C LEU A 474 -22.40 14.94 -9.34
N ASN A 475 -22.87 15.68 -10.34
CA ASN A 475 -23.52 15.13 -11.54
C ASN A 475 -22.54 14.58 -12.60
N LYS A 476 -21.24 14.83 -12.47
CA LYS A 476 -20.20 14.25 -13.35
C LYS A 476 -19.93 12.76 -13.13
N LYS A 477 -20.63 12.09 -12.19
CA LYS A 477 -20.47 10.65 -11.91
C LYS A 477 -21.19 9.71 -12.89
N ASP A 478 -21.99 10.22 -13.84
CA ASP A 478 -22.60 9.42 -14.91
C ASP A 478 -22.06 9.84 -16.29
N PRO A 479 -21.14 9.07 -16.91
CA PRO A 479 -20.69 9.36 -18.27
C PRO A 479 -21.60 8.64 -19.28
N GLU A 480 -22.82 9.14 -19.49
CA GLU A 480 -23.55 8.90 -20.75
C GLU A 480 -24.06 10.23 -21.33
N GLY A 481 -23.22 10.77 -22.21
CA GLY A 481 -23.60 11.50 -23.42
C GLY A 481 -24.70 12.55 -23.32
N LYS A 482 -24.31 13.80 -23.06
CA LYS A 482 -24.91 14.94 -23.78
C LYS A 482 -23.82 15.89 -24.25
N ARG A 483 -23.63 15.92 -25.57
CA ARG A 483 -22.91 16.96 -26.29
C ARG A 483 -23.50 18.32 -25.89
N GLU A 484 -22.62 19.22 -25.52
CA GLU A 484 -22.90 20.65 -25.40
C GLU A 484 -23.32 21.18 -26.77
N GLU A 485 -24.60 21.57 -26.91
CA GLU A 485 -24.99 22.52 -27.93
C GLU A 485 -24.77 23.92 -27.37
N GLN A 486 -23.84 24.65 -27.99
CA GLN A 486 -23.76 26.10 -27.88
C GLN A 486 -25.08 26.74 -28.33
N PRO A 487 -25.52 27.83 -27.70
CA PRO A 487 -26.35 28.80 -28.39
C PRO A 487 -25.63 30.15 -28.44
N GLN A 488 -25.10 30.47 -29.62
CA GLN A 488 -25.10 31.85 -30.08
C GLN A 488 -26.52 32.17 -30.56
N THR A 489 -27.17 33.19 -30.00
CA THR A 489 -27.57 34.40 -30.74
C THR A 489 -28.44 35.34 -29.90
N SER A 490 -28.14 36.60 -30.16
CA SER A 490 -28.74 37.88 -29.79
C SER A 490 -30.24 38.09 -30.09
N HIS A 491 -30.85 38.88 -29.20
CA HIS A 491 -31.88 39.93 -29.38
C HIS A 491 -33.39 39.58 -29.58
N GLU A 492 -34.15 40.11 -28.59
CA GLU A 492 -35.40 40.89 -28.64
C GLU A 492 -36.81 40.26 -28.63
N SER A 493 -37.47 40.50 -27.48
CA SER A 493 -38.80 41.12 -27.28
C SER A 493 -40.05 40.49 -27.93
N TYR A 494 -40.98 39.99 -27.10
CA TYR A 494 -42.18 40.71 -26.62
C TYR A 494 -43.11 39.78 -25.80
N SER A 495 -43.86 40.40 -24.90
CA SER A 495 -44.73 39.87 -23.85
C SER A 495 -45.85 38.92 -24.30
N SER A 496 -46.33 38.05 -23.39
CA SER A 496 -47.60 38.28 -22.64
C SER A 496 -48.00 37.06 -21.79
N GLU A 497 -48.57 37.37 -20.64
CA GLU A 497 -49.02 36.52 -19.54
C GLU A 497 -50.13 35.52 -19.91
N SER A 498 -50.25 34.40 -19.18
CA SER A 498 -51.38 34.16 -18.26
C SER A 498 -51.41 32.75 -17.64
N HIS A 499 -51.28 32.74 -16.31
CA HIS A 499 -52.10 32.04 -15.32
C HIS A 499 -52.54 30.56 -15.45
N ARG A 500 -52.15 29.84 -14.38
CA ARG A 500 -53.00 29.17 -13.35
C ARG A 500 -53.15 27.64 -13.38
N LYS A 501 -52.77 27.10 -12.21
CA LYS A 501 -53.41 26.05 -11.38
C LYS A 501 -53.21 24.59 -11.78
N GLN A 502 -52.51 23.82 -10.95
CA GLN A 502 -53.02 23.05 -9.78
C GLN A 502 -53.88 21.84 -10.21
N GLN A 503 -53.36 20.61 -10.06
CA GLN A 503 -53.83 19.64 -9.06
C GLN A 503 -53.27 18.22 -9.29
N GLN A 504 -53.01 17.57 -8.15
CA GLN A 504 -52.67 16.16 -7.94
C GLN A 504 -53.81 15.22 -8.39
N GLY A 505 -53.46 13.96 -8.68
CA GLY A 505 -54.44 12.87 -8.75
C GLY A 505 -53.85 11.52 -9.16
N HIS A 506 -53.85 10.58 -8.22
CA HIS A 506 -53.36 9.20 -8.30
C HIS A 506 -54.26 8.26 -9.15
N GLU A 507 -53.70 7.06 -9.43
CA GLU A 507 -54.34 5.73 -9.55
C GLU A 507 -54.64 5.07 -10.93
N LYS A 508 -53.74 4.12 -11.27
CA LYS A 508 -53.94 2.68 -11.58
C LYS A 508 -55.09 2.18 -12.50
N SER A 509 -54.64 1.38 -13.49
CA SER A 509 -55.09 0.01 -13.84
C SER A 509 -55.94 -0.25 -15.12
N LYS A 510 -55.25 -0.86 -16.10
CA LYS A 510 -55.54 -2.07 -16.93
C LYS A 510 -56.72 -2.16 -17.93
N GLN A 511 -56.30 -2.63 -19.14
CA GLN A 511 -56.91 -3.60 -20.08
C GLN A 511 -58.13 -3.14 -20.92
N THR A 512 -58.14 -3.17 -22.26
CA THR A 512 -58.19 -4.36 -23.15
C THR A 512 -58.20 -3.94 -24.65
N GLY A 513 -57.68 -4.79 -25.57
CA GLY A 513 -58.36 -5.07 -26.86
C GLY A 513 -57.81 -4.59 -28.23
N LEU A 514 -56.90 -5.36 -28.85
CA LEU A 514 -56.93 -5.93 -30.23
C LEU A 514 -57.26 -5.04 -31.49
N LYS A 515 -56.27 -4.80 -32.36
CA LYS A 515 -56.07 -5.43 -33.72
C LYS A 515 -55.14 -4.66 -34.68
N SER A 516 -54.14 -5.38 -35.21
CA SER A 516 -53.62 -5.45 -36.60
C SER A 516 -53.14 -4.20 -37.37
N SER A 517 -51.83 -4.11 -37.62
CA SER A 517 -51.23 -4.10 -38.98
C SER A 517 -49.68 -4.02 -38.92
N ALA A 518 -48.99 -4.94 -39.60
CA ALA A 518 -47.55 -4.88 -39.96
C ALA A 518 -47.26 -3.70 -40.93
N PRO A 519 -46.01 -3.30 -41.30
CA PRO A 519 -44.76 -4.08 -41.30
C PRO A 519 -43.44 -3.32 -40.95
N LEU A 520 -42.33 -4.06 -41.05
CA LEU A 520 -40.90 -3.66 -41.18
C LEU A 520 -40.05 -3.48 -39.90
N ILE A 521 -39.21 -4.49 -39.65
CA ILE A 521 -38.06 -4.49 -38.73
C ILE A 521 -36.80 -4.31 -39.58
N PRO A 522 -35.85 -3.45 -39.15
CA PRO A 522 -34.45 -3.86 -39.10
C PRO A 522 -33.98 -4.06 -37.65
N GLN A 523 -33.16 -5.10 -37.46
CA GLN A 523 -32.69 -5.65 -36.19
C GLN A 523 -31.94 -4.65 -35.30
N GLU A 524 -32.32 -4.65 -34.02
CA GLU A 524 -31.50 -4.22 -32.89
C GLU A 524 -30.29 -5.16 -32.73
N VAL A 525 -29.12 -4.58 -32.47
CA VAL A 525 -28.06 -5.24 -31.69
C VAL A 525 -28.16 -4.67 -30.28
N SER A 526 -28.71 -5.46 -29.38
CA SER A 526 -28.62 -5.27 -27.94
C SER A 526 -28.18 -6.60 -27.34
N GLU A 527 -27.01 -6.55 -26.72
CA GLU A 527 -26.50 -7.60 -25.83
C GLU A 527 -27.50 -7.89 -24.72
N PRO A 528 -27.59 -9.16 -24.28
CA PRO A 528 -27.94 -9.44 -22.91
C PRO A 528 -26.83 -10.22 -22.21
N ARG A 529 -26.38 -9.65 -21.09
CA ARG A 529 -25.75 -10.37 -19.97
C ARG A 529 -26.57 -11.61 -19.62
N ALA A 530 -25.89 -12.72 -19.36
CA ALA A 530 -26.45 -13.85 -18.61
C ALA A 530 -25.45 -14.33 -17.55
N THR A 531 -25.75 -14.02 -16.30
CA THR A 531 -25.39 -14.84 -15.15
C THR A 531 -26.09 -16.20 -15.26
N THR A 532 -25.36 -17.31 -15.23
CA THR A 532 -25.86 -18.59 -14.70
C THR A 532 -24.73 -19.57 -14.42
N ASN A 533 -24.66 -20.04 -13.18
CA ASN A 533 -24.08 -21.33 -12.80
C ASN A 533 -24.66 -22.45 -13.68
N GLN A 534 -23.83 -23.26 -14.35
CA GLN A 534 -24.05 -24.71 -14.53
C GLN A 534 -22.88 -25.43 -15.24
N LYS A 535 -22.34 -26.43 -14.52
CA LYS A 535 -21.85 -27.75 -14.95
C LYS A 535 -20.73 -27.84 -16.00
N SER A 536 -19.67 -28.55 -15.60
CA SER A 536 -18.69 -29.22 -16.46
C SER A 536 -19.36 -30.00 -17.60
N GLY A 537 -19.43 -29.39 -18.78
CA GLY A 537 -19.73 -30.07 -20.03
C GLY A 537 -18.43 -30.21 -20.80
N SER A 538 -18.05 -31.43 -21.15
CA SER A 538 -16.93 -31.72 -22.06
C SER A 538 -17.11 -30.95 -23.36
N VAL A 539 -16.04 -30.33 -23.87
CA VAL A 539 -16.04 -29.54 -25.12
C VAL A 539 -16.61 -30.36 -26.28
N THR A 540 -17.59 -29.82 -27.02
CA THR A 540 -18.15 -30.49 -28.21
C THR A 540 -17.21 -30.33 -29.40
N THR A 541 -17.27 -31.26 -30.37
CA THR A 541 -16.38 -31.22 -31.53
C THR A 541 -16.64 -29.97 -32.39
N ASP A 542 -17.90 -29.52 -32.42
CA ASP A 542 -18.30 -28.31 -33.15
C ASP A 542 -17.72 -27.04 -32.52
N GLN A 543 -17.68 -26.96 -31.18
CA GLN A 543 -17.05 -25.84 -30.46
C GLN A 543 -15.54 -25.77 -30.70
N LEU A 544 -14.87 -26.93 -30.74
CA LEU A 544 -13.44 -26.97 -31.06
C LEU A 544 -13.18 -26.47 -32.48
N GLN A 545 -14.00 -26.89 -33.45
CA GLN A 545 -13.84 -26.49 -34.84
C GLN A 545 -14.15 -25.01 -35.07
N GLU A 546 -15.14 -24.46 -34.37
CA GLU A 546 -15.46 -23.02 -34.39
C GLU A 546 -14.29 -22.19 -33.88
N VAL A 547 -13.72 -22.54 -32.72
CA VAL A 547 -12.58 -21.80 -32.14
C VAL A 547 -11.33 -21.92 -33.02
N LEU A 548 -11.09 -23.08 -33.65
CA LEU A 548 -9.99 -23.24 -34.61
C LEU A 548 -10.15 -22.35 -35.85
N LEU A 549 -11.38 -22.11 -36.32
CA LEU A 549 -11.65 -21.18 -37.42
C LEU A 549 -11.47 -19.72 -36.95
N SER A 550 -11.93 -19.40 -35.73
CA SER A 550 -11.76 -18.07 -35.14
C SER A 550 -10.29 -17.71 -34.89
N ALA A 551 -9.39 -18.69 -34.74
CA ALA A 551 -7.94 -18.45 -34.67
C ALA A 551 -7.33 -17.90 -35.97
N TYR A 552 -8.10 -17.86 -37.06
CA TYR A 552 -7.74 -17.22 -38.32
C TYR A 552 -8.69 -16.06 -38.70
N ASP A 553 -9.52 -15.58 -37.76
CA ASP A 553 -10.44 -14.48 -38.03
C ASP A 553 -9.69 -13.18 -38.39
N PRO A 554 -10.14 -12.39 -39.39
CA PRO A 554 -9.51 -11.11 -39.73
C PRO A 554 -9.63 -10.05 -38.62
N GLN A 555 -10.56 -10.20 -37.67
CA GLN A 555 -10.68 -9.32 -36.51
C GLN A 555 -9.69 -9.73 -35.42
N ILE A 556 -8.74 -8.83 -35.14
CA ILE A 556 -7.68 -8.99 -34.11
C ILE A 556 -8.24 -9.44 -32.75
N PRO A 557 -9.32 -8.84 -32.20
CA PRO A 557 -9.84 -9.24 -30.89
C PRO A 557 -10.41 -10.66 -30.89
N THR A 558 -11.10 -11.05 -31.96
CA THR A 558 -11.71 -12.38 -32.13
C THR A 558 -10.64 -13.45 -32.26
N ARG A 559 -9.59 -13.16 -33.03
CA ARG A 559 -8.42 -14.04 -33.18
C ARG A 559 -7.67 -14.23 -31.86
N ALA A 560 -7.39 -13.16 -31.14
CA ALA A 560 -6.72 -13.22 -29.83
C ALA A 560 -7.56 -13.97 -28.78
N ALA A 561 -8.89 -13.76 -28.77
CA ALA A 561 -9.79 -14.49 -27.87
C ALA A 561 -9.83 -16.00 -28.19
N ALA A 562 -9.78 -16.37 -29.47
CA ALA A 562 -9.71 -17.76 -29.90
C ALA A 562 -8.42 -18.44 -29.42
N LEU A 563 -7.26 -17.79 -29.60
CA LEU A 563 -5.97 -18.31 -29.13
C LEU A 563 -5.97 -18.53 -27.62
N ARG A 564 -6.46 -17.57 -26.83
CA ARG A 564 -6.59 -17.71 -25.36
C ARG A 564 -7.53 -18.85 -24.95
N THR A 565 -8.59 -19.06 -25.71
CA THR A 565 -9.53 -20.17 -25.47
C THR A 565 -8.84 -21.52 -25.72
N LEU A 566 -8.04 -21.61 -26.79
CA LEU A 566 -7.23 -22.80 -27.07
C LEU A 566 -6.18 -23.05 -25.99
N SER A 567 -5.46 -22.01 -25.51
CA SER A 567 -4.50 -22.13 -24.41
C SER A 567 -5.17 -22.67 -23.14
N CYS A 568 -6.35 -22.13 -22.79
CA CYS A 568 -7.13 -22.60 -21.63
C CYS A 568 -7.56 -24.09 -21.76
N TRP A 569 -7.86 -24.57 -22.96
CA TRP A 569 -8.18 -25.98 -23.20
C TRP A 569 -6.95 -26.90 -23.11
N ILE A 570 -5.78 -26.41 -23.51
CA ILE A 570 -4.50 -27.11 -23.33
C ILE A 570 -4.16 -27.21 -21.83
N GLU A 571 -4.27 -26.11 -21.08
CA GLU A 571 -4.04 -26.07 -19.63
C GLU A 571 -4.95 -27.03 -18.86
N ARG A 572 -6.22 -27.10 -19.26
CA ARG A 572 -7.22 -28.00 -18.66
C ARG A 572 -7.11 -29.46 -19.11
N ARG A 573 -6.14 -29.78 -20.00
CA ARG A 573 -5.92 -31.11 -20.57
C ARG A 573 -7.19 -31.71 -21.17
N GLU A 574 -7.95 -30.89 -21.89
CA GLU A 574 -9.14 -31.34 -22.61
C GLU A 574 -8.76 -32.42 -23.64
N THR A 575 -9.43 -33.57 -23.59
CA THR A 575 -9.04 -34.76 -24.37
C THR A 575 -9.00 -34.51 -25.87
N LYS A 576 -9.96 -33.73 -26.38
CA LYS A 576 -10.06 -33.39 -27.81
C LYS A 576 -9.01 -32.37 -28.28
N ALA A 577 -8.59 -31.46 -27.41
CA ALA A 577 -7.51 -30.53 -27.73
C ALA A 577 -6.17 -31.30 -27.83
N LEU A 578 -5.96 -32.28 -26.94
CA LEU A 578 -4.79 -33.14 -26.96
C LEU A 578 -4.74 -34.07 -28.19
N GLU A 579 -5.89 -34.52 -28.72
CA GLU A 579 -5.97 -35.28 -29.98
C GLU A 579 -5.48 -34.48 -31.21
N MET A 580 -5.48 -33.14 -31.13
CA MET A 580 -5.08 -32.24 -32.23
C MET A 580 -3.81 -31.44 -31.94
N GLN A 581 -2.96 -31.93 -31.03
CA GLN A 581 -1.77 -31.22 -30.55
C GLN A 581 -0.87 -30.67 -31.67
N GLU A 582 -0.58 -31.45 -32.71
CA GLU A 582 0.26 -31.00 -33.84
C GLU A 582 -0.37 -29.84 -34.62
N LYS A 583 -1.69 -29.87 -34.80
CA LYS A 583 -2.42 -28.80 -35.48
C LYS A 583 -2.48 -27.54 -34.64
N LEU A 584 -2.70 -27.68 -33.33
CA LEU A 584 -2.68 -26.55 -32.40
C LEU A 584 -1.30 -25.89 -32.36
N LEU A 585 -0.23 -26.67 -32.25
CA LEU A 585 1.13 -26.16 -32.28
C LEU A 585 1.40 -25.37 -33.56
N LYS A 586 0.95 -25.88 -34.72
CA LYS A 586 1.09 -25.17 -35.99
C LYS A 586 0.34 -23.82 -36.00
N ILE A 587 -0.87 -23.77 -35.46
CA ILE A 587 -1.67 -22.54 -35.36
C ILE A 587 -0.95 -21.49 -34.50
N PHE A 588 -0.40 -21.91 -33.35
CA PHE A 588 0.37 -21.00 -32.49
C PHE A 588 1.63 -20.50 -33.18
N LEU A 589 2.38 -21.37 -33.86
CA LEU A 589 3.57 -20.99 -34.62
C LEU A 589 3.25 -20.00 -35.75
N GLU A 590 2.17 -20.21 -36.49
CA GLU A 590 1.74 -19.29 -37.56
C GLU A 590 1.29 -17.92 -37.00
N ASN A 591 0.73 -17.87 -35.78
CA ASN A 591 0.30 -16.62 -35.14
C ASN A 591 1.42 -15.87 -34.39
N LEU A 592 2.60 -16.49 -34.20
CA LEU A 592 3.80 -15.81 -33.68
C LEU A 592 4.42 -14.84 -34.70
N GLU A 593 4.13 -15.01 -35.99
CA GLU A 593 4.61 -14.09 -37.04
C GLU A 593 3.66 -12.90 -37.26
N HIS A 594 2.62 -12.75 -36.42
CA HIS A 594 1.62 -11.72 -36.58
C HIS A 594 2.11 -10.34 -36.10
N GLU A 595 1.97 -9.31 -36.94
CA GLU A 595 2.41 -7.92 -36.66
C GLU A 595 1.70 -7.28 -35.44
N ASP A 596 0.47 -7.70 -35.17
CA ASP A 596 -0.30 -7.18 -34.02
C ASP A 596 0.13 -7.82 -32.70
N THR A 597 0.50 -6.97 -31.73
CA THR A 597 1.00 -7.36 -30.42
C THR A 597 0.01 -8.19 -29.60
N PHE A 598 -1.31 -8.01 -29.73
CA PHE A 598 -2.30 -8.79 -28.98
C PHE A 598 -2.40 -10.23 -29.47
N VAL A 599 -2.28 -10.45 -30.78
CA VAL A 599 -2.25 -11.80 -31.38
C VAL A 599 -0.93 -12.47 -31.07
N TYR A 600 0.19 -11.76 -31.23
CA TYR A 600 1.52 -12.25 -30.88
C TYR A 600 1.61 -12.70 -29.42
N LEU A 601 1.18 -11.84 -28.48
CA LEU A 601 1.19 -12.16 -27.05
C LEU A 601 0.27 -13.34 -26.71
N SER A 602 -0.89 -13.43 -27.36
CA SER A 602 -1.82 -14.54 -27.14
C SER A 602 -1.32 -15.85 -27.78
N ALA A 603 -0.34 -15.79 -28.69
CA ALA A 603 0.25 -16.96 -29.31
C ALA A 603 1.50 -17.48 -28.58
N ILE A 604 2.27 -16.59 -27.94
CA ILE A 604 3.49 -16.96 -27.19
C ILE A 604 3.21 -17.42 -25.76
N GLN A 605 2.12 -16.92 -25.15
CA GLN A 605 1.61 -17.32 -23.83
C GLN A 605 0.91 -18.68 -23.91
#